data_AF-A0A2S8IYF2-F1
#
_entry.id   AF-A0A2S8IYF2-F1
#
_cell.length_a   1.000
_cell.length_b   1.000
_cell.length_c   1.000
_cell.angle_alpha   90.00
_cell.angle_beta   90.00
_cell.angle_gamma   90.00
#
_symmetry.space_group_name_H-M   'P 1'
#
loop_
_entity.id
_entity.type
_entity.pdbx_description
1 polymer ?
#
loop_
_entity_poly.entity_id
_entity_poly.type
_entity_poly.pdbx_seq_one_letter_code
_entity_poly.pdbx_strand_id
1 'polypeptide(L)'
;MQRKAPDPAARDEKPAKRRKPSRPKKATGEDAKYLAACRGEPCYLLIPGVCPRRPADETVVPAHRNEGKGMGLKVADELTVPACYWCHAEYDQGHKLTRDEKRETWNDGFRRWVPARNEKMGIRL
;
A
#
# COMPACT_ATOMS: atom_id res chain seq x y z
N MET A 1 -26.15 21.82 -58.62
CA MET A 1 -26.32 20.90 -57.46
C MET A 1 -24.98 20.79 -56.75
N GLN A 2 -24.71 21.66 -55.78
CA GLN A 2 -23.53 21.54 -54.92
C GLN A 2 -24.02 21.48 -53.47
N ARG A 3 -23.84 20.33 -52.83
CA ARG A 3 -24.17 20.11 -51.42
C ARG A 3 -23.13 20.84 -50.58
N LYS A 4 -23.59 21.76 -49.73
CA LYS A 4 -22.77 22.53 -48.78
C LYS A 4 -22.25 21.57 -47.71
N ALA A 5 -20.95 21.63 -47.40
CA ALA A 5 -20.33 20.83 -46.34
C ALA A 5 -20.85 21.29 -44.95
N PRO A 6 -21.05 20.38 -43.99
CA PRO A 6 -21.45 20.75 -42.64
C PRO A 6 -20.29 21.38 -41.86
N ASP A 7 -20.62 22.38 -41.04
CA ASP A 7 -19.74 23.15 -40.17
C ASP A 7 -19.13 22.28 -39.06
N PRO A 8 -17.81 22.30 -38.80
CA PRO A 8 -17.15 21.40 -37.85
C PRO A 8 -17.35 21.76 -36.36
N ALA A 9 -18.10 22.83 -36.05
CA ALA A 9 -18.16 23.40 -34.70
C ALA A 9 -19.26 22.84 -33.77
N ALA A 10 -20.12 21.90 -34.21
CA ALA A 10 -21.18 21.35 -33.37
C ALA A 10 -20.81 19.97 -32.79
N ARG A 11 -19.96 19.95 -31.77
CA ARG A 11 -19.85 18.80 -30.86
C ARG A 11 -20.42 19.20 -29.51
N ASP A 12 -21.67 18.81 -29.24
CA ASP A 12 -22.29 18.89 -27.92
C ASP A 12 -21.47 18.07 -26.91
N GLU A 13 -20.55 18.72 -26.20
CA GLU A 13 -19.77 18.10 -25.14
C GLU A 13 -20.67 17.94 -23.90
N LYS A 14 -21.29 16.76 -23.75
CA LYS A 14 -22.02 16.42 -22.53
C LYS A 14 -21.04 16.42 -21.34
N PRO A 15 -21.31 17.18 -20.26
CA PRO A 15 -20.40 17.23 -19.13
C PRO A 15 -20.29 15.86 -18.47
N ALA A 16 -19.07 15.35 -18.37
CA ALA A 16 -18.78 14.11 -17.66
C ALA A 16 -19.19 14.25 -16.19
N LYS A 17 -20.20 13.47 -15.77
CA LYS A 17 -20.65 13.45 -14.37
C LYS A 17 -19.48 12.96 -13.50
N ARG A 18 -18.88 13.85 -12.71
CA ARG A 18 -17.87 13.49 -11.70
C ARG A 18 -18.44 12.44 -10.76
N ARG A 19 -17.90 11.23 -10.80
CA ARG A 19 -18.20 10.18 -9.83
C ARG A 19 -17.76 10.68 -8.45
N LYS A 20 -18.67 10.69 -7.48
CA LYS A 20 -18.32 11.00 -6.08
C LYS A 20 -17.32 9.94 -5.59
N PRO A 21 -16.21 10.31 -4.93
CA PRO A 21 -15.30 9.34 -4.36
C PRO A 21 -16.06 8.49 -3.33
N SER A 22 -15.99 7.17 -3.44
CA SER A 22 -16.53 6.29 -2.42
C SER A 22 -15.75 6.51 -1.12
N ARG A 23 -16.47 6.59 0.00
CA ARG A 23 -15.83 6.68 1.32
C ARG A 23 -14.96 5.43 1.51
N PRO A 24 -13.69 5.57 1.95
CA PRO A 24 -12.88 4.43 2.30
C PRO A 24 -13.63 3.58 3.32
N LYS A 25 -13.81 2.28 3.02
CA LYS A 25 -14.36 1.34 3.99
C LYS A 25 -13.42 1.35 5.20
N LYS A 26 -13.92 1.78 6.37
CA LYS A 26 -13.16 1.68 7.61
C LYS A 26 -12.89 0.19 7.89
N ALA A 27 -11.69 -0.16 8.32
CA ALA A 27 -11.42 -1.51 8.80
C ALA A 27 -12.36 -1.78 9.99
N THR A 28 -13.25 -2.77 9.85
CA THR A 28 -14.23 -3.15 10.88
C THR A 28 -13.83 -4.50 11.45
N GLY A 29 -13.65 -4.60 12.77
CA GLY A 29 -13.46 -5.89 13.45
C GLY A 29 -12.05 -6.47 13.39
N GLU A 30 -11.95 -7.79 13.18
CA GLU A 30 -10.72 -8.60 13.25
C GLU A 30 -9.61 -8.20 12.28
N ASP A 31 -9.86 -7.38 11.27
CA ASP A 31 -8.80 -6.90 10.38
C ASP A 31 -7.94 -5.81 11.04
N ALA A 32 -8.53 -5.07 11.99
CA ALA A 32 -7.84 -3.97 12.68
C ALA A 32 -6.71 -4.44 13.59
N LYS A 33 -6.74 -5.70 14.09
CA LYS A 33 -5.67 -6.27 14.93
C LYS A 33 -4.35 -6.41 14.17
N TYR A 34 -4.38 -6.68 12.86
CA TYR A 34 -3.16 -6.76 12.05
C TYR A 34 -2.44 -5.42 11.94
N LEU A 35 -3.20 -4.34 11.70
CA LEU A 35 -2.65 -2.98 11.66
C LEU A 35 -2.14 -2.54 13.03
N ALA A 36 -2.88 -2.87 14.10
CA ALA A 36 -2.47 -2.57 15.46
C ALA A 36 -1.20 -3.31 15.87
N ALA A 37 -1.02 -4.56 15.41
CA ALA A 37 0.16 -5.38 15.70
C ALA A 37 1.46 -4.74 15.20
N CYS A 38 1.43 -3.92 14.15
CA CYS A 38 2.60 -3.22 13.63
C CYS A 38 3.08 -2.06 14.51
N ARG A 39 2.25 -1.55 15.44
CA ARG A 39 2.64 -0.43 16.30
C ARG A 39 3.65 -0.87 17.35
N GLY A 40 4.69 -0.06 17.53
CA GLY A 40 5.76 -0.30 18.49
C GLY A 40 6.77 -1.37 18.07
N GLU A 41 6.64 -1.92 16.86
CA GLU A 41 7.58 -2.89 16.31
C GLU A 41 8.79 -2.20 15.66
N PRO A 42 9.95 -2.87 15.57
CA PRO A 42 11.04 -2.39 14.73
C PRO A 42 10.66 -2.44 13.25
N CYS A 43 11.43 -1.76 12.39
CA CYS A 43 11.25 -1.87 10.95
C CYS A 43 11.63 -3.27 10.46
N TYR A 44 10.71 -3.98 9.80
CA TYR A 44 10.93 -5.31 9.23
C TYR A 44 11.33 -5.29 7.74
N LEU A 45 11.15 -4.17 7.03
CA LEU A 45 11.62 -4.05 5.64
C LEU A 45 13.14 -4.00 5.55
N LEU A 46 13.81 -3.31 6.48
CA LEU A 46 15.28 -3.30 6.61
C LEU A 46 16.07 -3.01 5.31
N ILE A 47 15.51 -2.18 4.42
CA ILE A 47 16.12 -1.85 3.12
C ILE A 47 17.55 -1.32 3.34
N PRO A 48 18.59 -1.98 2.79
CA PRO A 48 19.98 -1.55 2.92
C PRO A 48 20.18 -0.12 2.40
N GLY A 49 20.95 0.70 3.13
CA GLY A 49 21.20 2.11 2.76
C GLY A 49 20.00 3.05 2.90
N VAL A 50 18.84 2.57 3.37
CA VAL A 50 17.62 3.37 3.61
C VAL A 50 17.16 3.26 5.06
N CYS A 51 17.16 2.05 5.61
CA CYS A 51 16.71 1.81 6.98
C CYS A 51 17.72 2.35 8.00
N PRO A 52 17.33 3.24 8.94
CA PRO A 52 18.19 3.65 10.04
C PRO A 52 18.33 2.60 11.15
N ARG A 53 17.58 1.47 11.07
CA ARG A 53 17.64 0.33 12.01
C ARG A 53 17.48 0.71 13.48
N ARG A 54 16.58 1.65 13.76
CA ARG A 54 16.24 2.07 15.12
C ARG A 54 15.35 1.01 15.80
N PRO A 55 15.69 0.52 17.00
CA PRO A 55 14.88 -0.49 17.70
C PRO A 55 13.50 0.02 18.12
N ALA A 56 13.42 1.28 18.58
CA ALA A 56 12.19 1.96 18.98
C ALA A 56 11.96 3.17 18.07
N ASP A 57 11.41 2.91 16.88
CA ASP A 57 11.16 3.93 15.87
C ASP A 57 9.66 4.26 15.82
N GLU A 58 9.28 5.42 16.36
CA GLU A 58 7.89 5.89 16.38
C GLU A 58 7.31 6.14 14.98
N THR A 59 8.17 6.19 13.95
CA THR A 59 7.73 6.34 12.56
C THR A 59 7.23 5.04 11.93
N VAL A 60 7.34 3.91 12.66
CA VAL A 60 6.93 2.60 12.14
C VAL A 60 5.42 2.53 11.97
N VAL A 61 5.01 2.23 10.74
CA VAL A 61 3.61 2.10 10.32
C VAL A 61 3.42 0.82 9.49
N PRO A 62 2.18 0.28 9.40
CA PRO A 62 1.91 -0.89 8.58
C PRO A 62 2.07 -0.56 7.07
N ALA A 63 3.00 -1.23 6.40
CA ALA A 63 3.18 -1.20 4.96
C ALA A 63 2.45 -2.36 4.29
N HIS A 64 1.35 -2.07 3.58
CA HIS A 64 0.62 -3.06 2.79
C HIS A 64 1.44 -3.59 1.62
N ARG A 65 1.20 -4.83 1.21
CA ARG A 65 1.80 -5.40 0.00
C ARG A 65 1.42 -4.57 -1.24
N ASN A 66 2.40 -4.30 -2.09
CA ASN A 66 2.23 -3.57 -3.35
C ASN A 66 1.67 -4.43 -4.50
N GLU A 67 1.56 -5.74 -4.32
CA GLU A 67 0.98 -6.66 -5.28
C GLU A 67 -0.48 -6.95 -4.96
N GLY A 68 -1.29 -7.24 -5.99
CA GLY A 68 -2.72 -7.45 -5.81
C GLY A 68 -3.51 -6.17 -5.50
N LYS A 69 -2.87 -4.99 -5.51
CA LYS A 69 -3.56 -3.70 -5.51
C LYS A 69 -4.03 -3.34 -6.91
N GLY A 70 -5.28 -2.88 -7.03
CA GLY A 70 -5.90 -2.45 -8.28
C GLY A 70 -6.83 -1.26 -8.03
N MET A 71 -7.33 -0.63 -9.10
CA MET A 71 -8.22 0.53 -8.97
C MET A 71 -9.46 0.19 -8.15
N GLY A 72 -9.54 0.70 -6.92
CA GLY A 72 -10.64 0.45 -5.98
C GLY A 72 -10.53 -0.82 -5.15
N LEU A 73 -9.42 -1.56 -5.23
CA LEU A 73 -9.15 -2.76 -4.43
C LEU A 73 -8.09 -2.48 -3.35
N LYS A 74 -8.49 -2.64 -2.09
CA LYS A 74 -7.59 -2.59 -0.94
C LYS A 74 -7.06 -4.00 -0.66
N VAL A 75 -5.75 -4.12 -0.47
CA VAL A 75 -5.09 -5.36 -0.04
C VAL A 75 -5.50 -5.69 1.40
N ALA A 76 -5.67 -6.97 1.70
CA ALA A 76 -6.06 -7.44 3.05
C ALA A 76 -5.07 -6.93 4.12
N ASP A 77 -5.59 -6.55 5.29
CA ASP A 77 -4.78 -5.97 6.37
C ASP A 77 -3.79 -6.99 6.97
N GLU A 78 -4.03 -8.30 6.77
CA GLU A 78 -3.08 -9.37 7.11
C GLU A 78 -1.78 -9.31 6.28
N LEU A 79 -1.83 -8.72 5.08
CA LEU A 79 -0.67 -8.55 4.19
C LEU A 79 -0.03 -7.20 4.44
N THR A 80 0.41 -6.99 5.68
CA THR A 80 1.14 -5.81 6.15
C THR A 80 2.44 -6.19 6.85
N VAL A 81 3.42 -5.30 6.76
CA VAL A 81 4.73 -5.41 7.42
C VAL A 81 5.02 -4.10 8.16
N PRO A 82 5.55 -4.12 9.40
CA PRO A 82 6.00 -2.91 10.07
C PRO A 82 7.16 -2.27 9.31
N ALA A 83 7.03 -1.00 8.93
CA ALA A 83 8.05 -0.27 8.20
C ALA A 83 8.24 1.13 8.77
N CYS A 84 9.48 1.53 9.04
CA CYS A 84 9.79 2.94 9.37
C CYS A 84 9.53 3.85 8.17
N TYR A 85 9.42 5.15 8.44
CA TYR A 85 9.09 6.16 7.43
C TYR A 85 9.93 6.05 6.15
N TRP A 86 11.26 5.94 6.27
CA TRP A 86 12.16 5.89 5.11
C TRP A 86 11.99 4.63 4.28
N CYS A 87 11.90 3.46 4.93
CA CYS A 87 11.67 2.21 4.21
C CYS A 87 10.30 2.17 3.57
N HIS A 88 9.27 2.68 4.26
CA HIS A 88 7.92 2.75 3.72
C HIS A 88 7.87 3.63 2.47
N ALA A 89 8.48 4.82 2.52
CA ALA A 89 8.55 5.73 1.37
C ALA A 89 9.29 5.11 0.18
N GLU A 90 10.46 4.48 0.44
CA GLU A 90 11.24 3.83 -0.61
C GLU A 90 10.48 2.67 -1.27
N TYR A 91 9.85 1.83 -0.45
CA TYR A 91 9.07 0.70 -0.93
C TYR A 91 7.88 1.15 -1.77
N ASP A 92 7.09 2.12 -1.30
CA ASP A 92 5.86 2.52 -2.00
C ASP A 92 6.17 3.29 -3.29
N GLN A 93 7.04 4.29 -3.23
CA GLN A 93 7.21 5.28 -4.31
C GLN A 93 8.67 5.57 -4.67
N GLY A 94 9.64 5.01 -3.93
CA GLY A 94 11.06 5.21 -4.19
C GLY A 94 11.54 4.58 -5.50
N HIS A 95 12.78 4.91 -5.86
CA HIS A 95 13.42 4.55 -7.13
C HIS A 95 14.77 3.84 -6.96
N LYS A 96 15.21 3.59 -5.72
CA LYS A 96 16.45 2.86 -5.43
C LYS A 96 16.31 1.36 -5.64
N LEU A 97 15.08 0.85 -5.55
CA LEU A 97 14.74 -0.55 -5.80
C LEU A 97 13.89 -0.64 -7.07
N THR A 98 14.23 -1.59 -7.93
CA THR A 98 13.38 -2.04 -9.02
C THR A 98 12.08 -2.63 -8.47
N ARG A 99 11.09 -2.83 -9.35
CA ARG A 99 9.81 -3.41 -8.96
C ARG A 99 9.96 -4.79 -8.32
N ASP A 100 10.85 -5.63 -8.85
CA ASP A 100 11.05 -6.99 -8.35
C ASP A 100 11.84 -6.99 -7.03
N GLU A 101 12.85 -6.13 -6.89
CA GLU A 101 13.55 -5.95 -5.60
C GLU A 101 12.61 -5.44 -4.50
N LYS A 102 11.66 -4.55 -4.82
CA LYS A 102 10.62 -4.12 -3.86
C LYS A 102 9.78 -5.31 -3.40
N ARG A 103 9.36 -6.17 -4.33
CA ARG A 103 8.56 -7.37 -4.04
C ARG A 103 9.32 -8.34 -3.15
N GLU A 104 10.58 -8.61 -3.49
CA GLU A 104 11.45 -9.49 -2.71
C GLU A 104 11.71 -8.93 -1.31
N THR A 105 12.07 -7.66 -1.21
CA THR A 105 12.26 -6.94 0.06
C THR A 105 11.02 -7.08 0.96
N TRP A 106 9.84 -6.87 0.40
CA TRP A 106 8.60 -6.98 1.16
C TRP A 106 8.33 -8.43 1.57
N ASN A 107 8.52 -9.40 0.67
CA ASN A 107 8.35 -10.81 0.97
C ASN A 107 9.30 -11.29 2.09
N ASP A 108 10.54 -10.84 2.08
CA ASP A 108 11.52 -11.15 3.13
C ASP A 108 11.15 -10.49 4.46
N GLY A 109 10.74 -9.22 4.42
CA GLY A 109 10.20 -8.53 5.59
C GLY A 109 8.99 -9.26 6.18
N PHE A 110 8.08 -9.72 5.32
CA PHE A 110 6.89 -10.47 5.71
C PHE A 110 7.22 -11.83 6.30
N ARG A 111 8.14 -12.60 5.69
CA ARG A 111 8.63 -13.89 6.24
C ARG A 111 9.22 -13.73 7.64
N ARG A 112 9.99 -12.66 7.87
CA ARG A 112 10.54 -12.32 9.19
C ARG A 112 9.46 -11.89 10.19
N TRP A 113 8.45 -11.16 9.70
CA TRP A 113 7.40 -10.59 10.54
C TRP A 113 6.36 -11.63 10.98
N VAL A 114 5.96 -12.55 10.11
CA VAL A 114 4.85 -13.50 10.37
C VAL A 114 5.00 -14.26 11.69
N PRO A 115 6.16 -14.82 12.07
CA PRO A 115 6.30 -15.49 13.36
C PRO A 115 6.05 -14.56 14.55
N ALA A 116 6.68 -13.38 14.57
CA ALA A 116 6.52 -12.40 15.65
C ALA A 116 5.09 -11.85 15.73
N ARG A 117 4.48 -11.59 14.57
CA ARG A 117 3.07 -11.19 14.44
C ARG A 117 2.14 -12.25 15.04
N ASN A 118 2.35 -13.51 14.67
CA ASN A 118 1.49 -14.61 15.10
C ASN A 118 1.61 -14.81 16.61
N GLU A 119 2.82 -14.73 17.16
CA GLU A 119 3.05 -14.76 18.62
C GLU A 119 2.32 -13.61 19.32
N LYS A 120 2.51 -12.37 18.84
CA LYS A 120 1.86 -11.17 19.38
C LYS A 120 0.33 -11.24 19.32
N MET A 121 -0.20 -11.90 18.31
CA MET A 121 -1.64 -12.05 18.08
C MET A 121 -2.22 -13.36 18.66
N GLY A 122 -1.41 -14.21 19.29
CA GLY A 122 -1.85 -15.51 19.81
C GLY A 122 -2.33 -16.49 18.74
N ILE A 123 -1.91 -16.32 17.48
CA ILE A 123 -2.25 -17.22 16.38
C ILE A 123 -1.36 -18.46 16.50
N ARG A 124 -1.95 -19.61 16.86
CA ARG A 124 -1.27 -20.90 16.83
C ARG A 124 -1.24 -21.40 15.38
N LEU A 125 -0.05 -21.67 14.85
CA LEU A 125 0.17 -22.33 13.57
C LEU A 125 0.18 -23.85 13.73
#